data_AF-A0A2T4MZD3-F1
#
_entry.id   AF-A0A2T4MZD3-F1
#
_cell.length_a   1.000
_cell.length_b   1.000
_cell.length_c   1.000
_cell.angle_alpha   90.00
_cell.angle_beta   90.00
_cell.angle_gamma   90.00
#
_symmetry.space_group_name_H-M   'P 1'
#
loop_
_entity.id
_entity.type
_entity.pdbx_description
1 polymer ?
#
loop_
_entity_poly.entity_id
_entity_poly.type
_entity_poly.pdbx_seq_one_letter_code
_entity_poly.pdbx_strand_id
1 'polypeptide(L)'
;MKKPILVSSNENKLKEFSRFGLDLDIEKGRDLREVMADPLDVIVYKALEAGPDRVVEDTTLVIDGAPVVDIKWRLKELLSLPVDKQPVIQWVVILGYNTGKEIRAFYGTVMCKLSGLTPESEVPNDAFGFDPYLCPVEENYSFYELEKLGLKDKFSPRKLAAEAFMANHYGFSIEAEKIKPWTGAYQNENS
;
A
#
# COMPACT_ATOMS: atom_id res chain seq x y z
N MET A 1 -14.44 22.91 0.38
CA MET A 1 -13.70 22.00 1.29
C MET A 1 -12.22 22.27 1.10
N LYS A 2 -11.43 22.26 2.18
CA LYS A 2 -9.97 22.34 2.08
C LYS A 2 -9.46 21.06 1.42
N LYS A 3 -8.45 21.15 0.57
CA LYS A 3 -7.86 19.96 -0.07
C LYS A 3 -7.14 19.12 1.00
N PRO A 4 -7.35 17.79 1.05
CA PRO A 4 -6.61 16.92 1.95
C PRO A 4 -5.11 16.91 1.58
N ILE A 5 -4.25 16.71 2.57
CA ILE A 5 -2.80 16.70 2.39
C ILE A 5 -2.30 15.25 2.43
N LEU A 6 -1.73 14.75 1.33
CA LEU A 6 -1.06 13.46 1.32
C LEU A 6 0.34 13.58 1.90
N VAL A 7 0.60 12.78 2.93
CA VAL A 7 1.87 12.71 3.63
C VAL A 7 2.64 11.50 3.12
N SER A 8 3.71 11.75 2.34
CA SER A 8 4.61 10.69 1.88
C SER A 8 5.98 11.24 1.52
N SER A 9 7.03 10.50 1.88
CA SER A 9 8.41 10.74 1.42
C SER A 9 8.72 10.02 0.10
N ASN A 10 7.83 9.16 -0.40
CA ASN A 10 8.11 8.30 -1.56
C ASN A 10 7.66 8.94 -2.88
N GLU A 11 8.62 9.35 -3.71
CA GLU A 11 8.32 10.05 -4.97
C GLU A 11 7.56 9.20 -6.00
N ASN A 12 7.71 7.88 -6.01
CA ASN A 12 6.97 7.01 -6.93
C ASN A 12 5.48 6.95 -6.56
N LYS A 13 5.16 6.88 -5.25
CA LYS A 13 3.77 6.97 -4.77
C LYS A 13 3.13 8.29 -5.16
N LEU A 14 3.85 9.40 -4.98
CA LEU A 14 3.37 10.74 -5.32
C LEU A 14 3.10 10.90 -6.83
N LYS A 15 3.98 10.36 -7.68
CA LYS A 15 3.77 10.34 -9.14
C LYS A 15 2.49 9.60 -9.49
N GLU A 16 2.28 8.40 -8.94
CA GLU A 16 1.05 7.62 -9.18
C GLU A 16 -0.21 8.40 -8.76
N PHE A 17 -0.27 8.93 -7.53
CA PHE A 17 -1.44 9.69 -7.08
C PHE A 17 -1.72 10.94 -7.91
N SER A 18 -0.68 11.63 -8.37
CA SER A 18 -0.84 12.79 -9.26
C SER A 18 -1.47 12.40 -10.61
N ARG A 19 -1.17 11.22 -11.16
CA ARG A 19 -1.79 10.70 -12.39
C ARG A 19 -3.24 10.30 -12.18
N PHE A 20 -3.61 9.86 -10.98
CA PHE A 20 -4.96 9.39 -10.67
C PHE A 20 -5.99 10.53 -10.51
N GLY A 21 -5.55 11.79 -10.53
CA GLY A 21 -6.43 12.94 -10.41
C GLY A 21 -6.86 13.24 -8.97
N LEU A 22 -6.16 12.68 -7.97
CA LEU A 22 -6.37 13.10 -6.59
C LEU A 22 -5.85 14.54 -6.44
N ASP A 23 -6.77 15.46 -6.17
CA ASP A 23 -6.47 16.86 -5.89
C ASP A 23 -5.99 17.03 -4.44
N LEU A 24 -4.77 16.53 -4.17
CA LEU A 24 -4.12 16.54 -2.87
C LEU A 24 -2.95 17.52 -2.87
N ASP A 25 -2.81 18.25 -1.76
CA ASP A 25 -1.54 18.90 -1.45
C ASP A 25 -0.55 17.83 -0.96
N ILE A 26 0.73 17.98 -1.30
CA ILE A 26 1.77 17.01 -0.94
C ILE A 26 2.62 17.59 0.18
N GLU A 27 2.67 16.90 1.32
CA GLU A 27 3.63 17.16 2.38
C GLU A 27 4.76 16.11 2.30
N LYS A 28 5.92 16.53 1.75
CA LYS A 28 7.11 15.67 1.67
C LYS A 28 7.78 15.58 3.04
N GLY A 29 8.30 14.40 3.37
CA GLY A 29 9.39 14.26 4.34
C GLY A 29 8.99 14.09 5.82
N ARG A 30 7.74 13.71 6.11
CA ARG A 30 7.38 13.27 7.46
C ARG A 30 7.40 11.74 7.52
N ASP A 31 8.49 11.18 8.05
CA ASP A 31 8.54 9.76 8.41
C ASP A 31 7.68 9.55 9.66
N LEU A 32 6.48 9.03 9.44
CA LEU A 32 5.55 8.67 10.50
C LEU A 32 5.91 7.28 11.00
N ARG A 33 5.86 7.07 12.31
CA ARG A 33 6.14 5.76 12.89
C ARG A 33 5.02 4.79 12.54
N GLU A 34 5.39 3.54 12.29
CA GLU A 34 4.45 2.46 12.00
C GLU A 34 4.38 1.54 13.21
N VAL A 35 3.19 1.31 13.74
CA VAL A 35 3.01 0.39 14.87
C VAL A 35 3.21 -1.05 14.43
N MET A 36 3.68 -1.93 15.31
CA MET A 36 3.78 -3.36 15.01
C MET A 36 2.42 -4.02 15.27
N ALA A 37 1.53 -3.92 14.28
CA ALA A 37 0.14 -4.38 14.36
C ALA A 37 -0.34 -4.93 13.01
N ASP A 38 -1.62 -5.30 12.93
CA ASP A 38 -2.24 -5.60 11.64
C ASP A 38 -2.37 -4.33 10.76
N PRO A 39 -2.56 -4.48 9.43
CA PRO A 39 -2.55 -3.34 8.51
C PRO A 39 -3.59 -2.27 8.81
N LEU A 40 -4.75 -2.63 9.38
CA LEU A 40 -5.77 -1.65 9.74
C LEU A 40 -5.31 -0.81 10.94
N ASP A 41 -4.76 -1.44 11.97
CA ASP A 41 -4.21 -0.70 13.10
C ASP A 41 -3.03 0.19 12.67
N VAL A 42 -2.13 -0.32 11.80
CA VAL A 42 -1.03 0.47 11.23
C VAL A 42 -1.54 1.75 10.59
N ILE A 43 -2.51 1.65 9.67
CA ILE A 43 -3.00 2.83 8.97
C ILE A 43 -3.78 3.77 9.89
N VAL A 44 -4.51 3.25 10.88
CA VAL A 44 -5.28 4.05 11.84
C VAL A 44 -4.35 4.89 12.70
N TYR A 45 -3.33 4.29 13.31
CA TYR A 45 -2.37 5.01 14.13
C TYR A 45 -1.50 5.97 13.32
N LYS A 46 -1.12 5.59 12.09
CA LYS A 46 -0.38 6.46 11.17
C LYS A 46 -1.19 7.69 10.77
N ALA A 47 -2.48 7.54 10.48
CA ALA A 47 -3.37 8.67 10.16
C ALA A 47 -3.63 9.55 11.39
N LEU A 48 -3.72 8.95 12.57
CA LEU A 48 -3.81 9.70 13.83
C LEU A 48 -2.55 10.54 14.07
N GLU A 49 -1.36 9.96 13.90
CA GLU A 49 -0.06 10.66 14.06
C GLU A 49 0.12 11.78 13.03
N ALA A 50 -0.32 11.57 11.78
CA ALA A 50 -0.31 12.61 10.75
C ALA A 50 -1.10 13.85 11.19
N GLY A 51 -2.25 13.64 11.84
CA GLY A 51 -3.13 14.69 12.32
C GLY A 51 -4.21 15.09 11.32
N PRO A 52 -5.08 16.06 11.67
CA PRO A 52 -6.28 16.39 10.89
C PRO A 52 -6.00 16.83 9.44
N ASP A 53 -6.99 16.61 8.57
CA ASP A 53 -6.97 16.92 7.13
C ASP A 53 -5.85 16.23 6.33
N ARG A 54 -5.28 15.14 6.85
CA ARG A 54 -4.16 14.43 6.23
C ARG A 54 -4.51 13.02 5.84
N VAL A 55 -3.97 12.62 4.70
CA VAL A 55 -4.05 11.28 4.11
C VAL A 55 -2.68 10.63 4.22
N VAL A 56 -2.65 9.39 4.69
CA VAL A 56 -1.46 8.53 4.71
C VAL A 56 -1.76 7.25 3.94
N GLU A 57 -0.70 6.57 3.51
CA GLU A 57 -0.81 5.29 2.81
C GLU A 57 -0.03 4.21 3.56
N ASP A 58 -0.63 3.02 3.60
CA ASP A 58 0.03 1.76 3.90
C ASP A 58 -0.12 0.80 2.72
N THR A 59 0.94 0.04 2.44
CA THR A 59 0.96 -0.97 1.39
C THR A 59 1.41 -2.29 2.00
N THR A 60 0.56 -3.31 1.91
CA THR A 60 0.80 -4.64 2.47
C THR A 60 0.54 -5.72 1.42
N LEU A 61 1.37 -6.77 1.40
CA LEU A 61 0.99 -8.03 0.75
C LEU A 61 0.35 -8.97 1.75
N VAL A 62 -0.73 -9.61 1.34
CA VAL A 62 -1.41 -10.67 2.08
C VAL A 62 -1.15 -11.97 1.34
N ILE A 63 -0.56 -12.95 2.03
CA ILE A 63 -0.21 -14.26 1.49
C ILE A 63 -0.98 -15.31 2.29
N ASP A 64 -1.81 -16.10 1.59
CA ASP A 64 -2.72 -17.09 2.20
C ASP A 64 -3.55 -16.51 3.37
N GLY A 65 -4.00 -15.25 3.21
CA GLY A 65 -4.80 -14.55 4.21
C GLY A 65 -4.02 -13.89 5.35
N ALA A 66 -2.68 -14.02 5.39
CA ALA A 66 -1.85 -13.40 6.41
C ALA A 66 -1.05 -12.20 5.86
N PRO A 67 -1.09 -11.01 6.51
CA PRO A 67 -0.27 -9.86 6.10
C PRO A 67 1.22 -10.14 6.32
N VAL A 68 2.06 -9.63 5.41
CA VAL A 68 3.51 -9.83 5.43
C VAL A 68 4.23 -8.47 5.46
N VAL A 69 4.95 -8.22 6.56
CA VAL A 69 5.71 -6.98 6.81
C VAL A 69 7.11 -7.00 6.19
N ASP A 70 7.74 -8.19 6.04
CA ASP A 70 9.12 -8.37 5.52
C ASP A 70 9.18 -9.01 4.14
N ILE A 71 8.39 -8.47 3.23
CA ILE A 71 8.17 -9.10 1.93
C ILE A 71 9.43 -9.22 1.06
N LYS A 72 10.43 -8.33 1.20
CA LYS A 72 11.72 -8.43 0.46
C LYS A 72 12.41 -9.78 0.68
N TRP A 73 12.37 -10.30 1.91
CA TRP A 73 12.98 -11.59 2.26
C TRP A 73 12.12 -12.75 1.78
N ARG A 74 10.80 -12.61 1.91
CA ARG A 74 9.81 -13.62 1.51
C ARG A 74 9.71 -13.79 0.00
N LEU A 75 10.01 -12.75 -0.79
CA LEU A 75 9.96 -12.83 -2.26
C LEU A 75 10.87 -13.95 -2.80
N LYS A 76 12.08 -14.12 -2.27
CA LYS A 76 12.97 -15.21 -2.73
C LYS A 76 12.38 -16.59 -2.46
N GLU A 77 11.77 -16.77 -1.29
CA GLU A 77 11.10 -18.02 -0.91
C GLU A 77 9.91 -18.29 -1.84
N LEU A 78 9.10 -17.27 -2.11
CA LEU A 78 7.93 -17.35 -3.01
C LEU A 78 8.33 -17.71 -4.44
N LEU A 79 9.37 -17.07 -4.99
CA LEU A 79 9.87 -17.35 -6.34
C LEU A 79 10.49 -18.75 -6.47
N SER A 80 10.87 -19.38 -5.35
CA SER A 80 11.41 -20.75 -5.33
C SER A 80 10.32 -21.83 -5.31
N LEU A 81 9.05 -21.46 -5.12
CA LEU A 81 7.95 -22.41 -5.03
C LEU A 81 7.55 -22.95 -6.43
N PRO A 82 7.28 -24.26 -6.55
CA PRO A 82 6.60 -24.82 -7.72
C PRO A 82 5.27 -24.12 -7.98
N VAL A 83 4.87 -24.02 -9.26
CA VAL A 83 3.65 -23.30 -9.69
C VAL A 83 2.39 -23.81 -8.98
N ASP A 84 2.27 -25.13 -8.78
CA ASP A 84 1.15 -25.79 -8.10
C ASP A 84 1.14 -25.56 -6.57
N LYS A 85 2.19 -24.96 -6.02
CA LYS A 85 2.35 -24.61 -4.61
C LYS A 85 2.43 -23.10 -4.37
N GLN A 86 2.17 -22.28 -5.39
CA GLN A 86 2.18 -20.84 -5.22
C GLN A 86 0.98 -20.42 -4.35
N PRO A 87 1.21 -19.57 -3.34
CA PRO A 87 0.15 -19.14 -2.43
C PRO A 87 -0.79 -18.15 -3.11
N VAL A 88 -1.93 -17.91 -2.47
CA VAL A 88 -2.81 -16.81 -2.86
C VAL A 88 -2.18 -15.51 -2.41
N ILE A 89 -1.87 -14.61 -3.36
CA ILE A 89 -1.26 -13.32 -3.07
C ILE A 89 -2.28 -12.21 -3.34
N GLN A 90 -2.44 -11.31 -2.38
CA GLN A 90 -3.20 -10.08 -2.54
C GLN A 90 -2.29 -8.89 -2.27
N TRP A 91 -2.31 -7.91 -3.16
CA TRP A 91 -1.72 -6.62 -2.91
C TRP A 91 -2.81 -5.68 -2.40
N VAL A 92 -2.68 -5.28 -1.14
CA VAL A 92 -3.59 -4.36 -0.45
C VAL A 92 -2.90 -3.00 -0.28
N VAL A 93 -3.60 -1.94 -0.67
CA VAL A 93 -3.25 -0.56 -0.35
C VAL A 93 -4.38 0.03 0.48
N ILE A 94 -4.03 0.67 1.59
CA ILE A 94 -4.98 1.36 2.45
C ILE A 94 -4.61 2.83 2.55
N LEU A 95 -5.57 3.70 2.23
CA LEU A 95 -5.47 5.13 2.51
C LEU A 95 -6.18 5.42 3.84
N GLY A 96 -5.44 5.98 4.79
CA GLY A 96 -5.98 6.47 6.06
C GLY A 96 -6.20 7.97 5.98
N TYR A 97 -7.42 8.44 6.24
CA TYR A 97 -7.74 9.86 6.27
C TYR A 97 -8.21 10.30 7.65
N ASN A 98 -7.52 11.29 8.22
CA ASN A 98 -7.93 11.92 9.45
C ASN A 98 -8.79 13.16 9.15
N THR A 99 -10.10 13.03 9.36
CA THR A 99 -11.06 14.13 9.13
C THR A 99 -11.04 15.20 10.23
N GLY A 100 -10.22 15.02 11.27
CA GLY A 100 -10.26 15.78 12.52
C GLY A 100 -11.28 15.28 13.54
N LYS A 101 -12.25 14.44 13.14
CA LYS A 101 -13.22 13.78 14.04
C LYS A 101 -13.10 12.27 14.06
N GLU A 102 -12.89 11.69 12.89
CA GLU A 102 -12.73 10.25 12.69
C GLU A 102 -11.59 9.95 11.72
N ILE A 103 -11.04 8.75 11.88
CA ILE A 103 -10.11 8.13 10.93
C ILE A 103 -10.91 7.21 10.02
N ARG A 104 -10.84 7.44 8.71
CA ARG A 104 -11.46 6.61 7.68
C ARG A 104 -10.39 5.83 6.92
N ALA A 105 -10.65 4.57 6.62
CA ALA A 105 -9.77 3.73 5.81
C ALA A 105 -10.42 3.36 4.47
N PHE A 106 -9.71 3.62 3.38
CA PHE A 106 -10.13 3.35 2.01
C PHE A 106 -9.22 2.31 1.39
N TYR A 107 -9.81 1.30 0.78
CA TYR A 107 -9.09 0.10 0.37
C TYR A 107 -9.00 0.00 -1.14
N GLY A 108 -7.86 -0.47 -1.60
CA GLY A 108 -7.68 -0.98 -2.95
C GLY A 108 -6.94 -2.30 -2.88
N THR A 109 -7.55 -3.34 -3.44
CA THR A 109 -7.02 -4.70 -3.35
C THR A 109 -7.00 -5.33 -4.73
N VAL A 110 -5.90 -5.99 -5.05
CA VAL A 110 -5.76 -6.74 -6.31
C VAL A 110 -5.22 -8.13 -6.00
N MET A 111 -5.84 -9.13 -6.62
CA MET A 111 -5.33 -10.49 -6.62
C MET A 111 -4.11 -10.57 -7.54
N CYS A 112 -3.03 -11.16 -7.05
CA CYS A 112 -1.78 -11.26 -7.77
C CYS A 112 -1.31 -12.72 -7.94
N LYS A 113 -0.50 -12.92 -8.96
CA LYS A 113 0.35 -14.10 -9.16
C LYS A 113 1.80 -13.67 -9.34
N LEU A 114 2.74 -14.60 -9.25
CA LEU A 114 4.15 -14.31 -9.51
C LEU A 114 4.41 -14.12 -11.01
N SER A 115 5.34 -13.24 -11.37
CA SER A 115 5.67 -12.88 -12.76
C SER A 115 6.49 -13.91 -13.54
N GLY A 116 6.84 -15.04 -12.92
CA GLY A 116 7.68 -16.07 -13.52
C GLY A 116 9.18 -15.80 -13.39
N LEU A 117 9.58 -14.70 -12.73
CA LEU A 117 10.97 -14.52 -12.30
C LEU A 117 11.39 -15.64 -11.34
N THR A 118 12.67 -15.97 -11.36
CA THR A 118 13.33 -16.86 -10.40
C THR A 118 14.14 -16.04 -9.39
N PRO A 119 14.58 -16.63 -8.27
CA PRO A 119 15.44 -15.94 -7.31
C PRO A 119 16.75 -15.38 -7.89
N GLU A 120 17.24 -15.97 -9.00
CA GLU A 120 18.46 -15.58 -9.71
C GLU A 120 18.20 -14.59 -10.85
N SER A 121 16.94 -14.28 -11.14
CA SER A 121 16.60 -13.37 -12.23
C SER A 121 17.10 -11.96 -11.94
N GLU A 122 17.72 -11.33 -12.94
CA GLU A 122 18.08 -9.92 -12.87
C GLU A 122 16.82 -9.05 -12.88
N VAL A 123 16.70 -8.19 -11.88
CA VAL A 123 15.59 -7.25 -11.77
C VAL A 123 16.03 -5.90 -12.33
N PRO A 124 15.23 -5.25 -13.19
CA PRO A 124 15.57 -3.95 -13.73
C PRO A 124 15.88 -2.93 -12.63
N ASN A 125 16.96 -2.16 -12.81
CA ASN A 125 17.44 -1.20 -11.80
C ASN A 125 16.43 -0.07 -11.50
N ASP A 126 15.51 0.17 -12.41
CA ASP A 126 14.44 1.16 -12.28
C ASP A 126 13.10 0.56 -11.85
N ALA A 127 13.07 -0.74 -11.53
CA ALA A 127 11.90 -1.37 -10.96
C ALA A 127 11.64 -0.86 -9.53
N PHE A 128 10.37 -0.78 -9.15
CA PHE A 128 9.96 -0.23 -7.86
C PHE A 128 9.17 -1.26 -7.04
N GLY A 129 9.56 -1.44 -5.77
CA GLY A 129 8.82 -2.28 -4.83
C GLY A 129 8.62 -3.70 -5.36
N PHE A 130 7.36 -4.13 -5.45
CA PHE A 130 6.96 -5.48 -5.86
C PHE A 130 6.62 -5.57 -7.34
N ASP A 131 6.69 -4.45 -8.06
CA ASP A 131 6.24 -4.34 -9.45
C ASP A 131 6.81 -5.42 -10.39
N PRO A 132 8.10 -5.80 -10.34
CA PRO A 132 8.65 -6.79 -11.26
C PRO A 132 8.27 -8.23 -10.88
N TYR A 133 7.85 -8.48 -9.64
CA TYR A 133 7.61 -9.82 -9.11
C TYR A 133 6.16 -10.26 -9.20
N LEU A 134 5.23 -9.31 -9.30
CA LEU A 134 3.79 -9.57 -9.26
C LEU A 134 3.13 -9.20 -10.58
N CYS A 135 2.16 -10.02 -10.98
CA CYS A 135 1.21 -9.74 -12.04
C CYS A 135 -0.21 -9.73 -11.46
N PRO A 136 -1.14 -8.90 -11.96
CA PRO A 136 -2.56 -9.15 -11.77
C PRO A 136 -2.90 -10.56 -12.26
N VAL A 137 -3.80 -11.28 -11.57
CA VAL A 137 -4.16 -12.66 -11.96
C VAL A 137 -4.68 -12.75 -13.40
N GLU A 138 -5.42 -11.73 -13.85
CA GLU A 138 -6.03 -11.60 -15.18
C GLU A 138 -5.01 -11.27 -16.30
N GLU A 139 -3.77 -10.91 -15.96
CA GLU A 139 -2.77 -10.41 -16.90
C GLU A 139 -1.52 -11.28 -16.94
N ASN A 140 -0.80 -11.28 -18.07
CA ASN A 140 0.47 -12.00 -18.21
C ASN A 140 1.69 -11.10 -18.02
N TYR A 141 1.48 -9.80 -17.84
CA TYR A 141 2.53 -8.83 -17.60
C TYR A 141 2.63 -8.50 -16.11
N SER A 142 3.86 -8.37 -15.64
CA SER A 142 4.15 -7.83 -14.30
C SER A 142 3.70 -6.38 -14.21
N PHE A 143 3.46 -5.88 -12.99
CA PHE A 143 3.16 -4.46 -12.80
C PHE A 143 4.25 -3.54 -13.34
N TYR A 144 5.51 -3.99 -13.34
CA TYR A 144 6.63 -3.27 -13.95
C TYR A 144 6.46 -3.17 -15.47
N GLU A 145 6.16 -4.28 -16.16
CA GLU A 145 5.93 -4.28 -17.60
C GLU A 145 4.68 -3.47 -17.96
N LEU A 146 3.62 -3.59 -17.16
CA LEU A 146 2.41 -2.78 -17.32
C LEU A 146 2.70 -1.28 -17.15
N GLU A 147 3.63 -0.89 -16.28
CA GLU A 147 4.06 0.52 -16.16
C GLU A 147 4.75 0.99 -17.45
N LYS A 148 5.64 0.17 -18.01
CA LYS A 148 6.31 0.48 -19.29
C LYS A 148 5.33 0.60 -20.45
N LEU A 149 4.24 -0.16 -20.42
CA LEU A 149 3.17 -0.10 -21.41
C LEU A 149 2.16 1.04 -21.15
N GLY A 150 2.26 1.76 -20.02
CA GLY A 150 1.29 2.77 -19.63
C GLY A 150 -0.08 2.20 -19.23
N LEU A 151 -0.11 0.93 -18.81
CA LEU A 151 -1.33 0.18 -18.47
C LEU A 151 -1.47 -0.12 -16.98
N LYS A 152 -0.41 0.06 -16.17
CA LYS A 152 -0.40 -0.29 -14.72
C LYS A 152 -1.59 0.29 -13.96
N ASP A 153 -1.95 1.53 -14.26
CA ASP A 153 -3.02 2.25 -13.59
C ASP A 153 -4.37 1.50 -13.66
N LYS A 154 -4.62 0.68 -14.69
CA LYS A 154 -5.85 -0.13 -14.79
C LYS A 154 -5.98 -1.20 -13.72
N PHE A 155 -4.85 -1.62 -13.14
CA PHE A 155 -4.75 -2.72 -12.19
C PHE A 155 -4.10 -2.29 -10.88
N SER A 156 -3.84 -1.00 -10.68
CA SER A 156 -3.12 -0.52 -9.50
C SER A 156 -4.03 -0.56 -8.27
N PRO A 157 -3.70 -1.33 -7.21
CA PRO A 157 -4.46 -1.27 -5.95
C PRO A 157 -4.42 0.14 -5.35
N ARG A 158 -3.32 0.89 -5.58
CA ARG A 158 -3.23 2.29 -5.17
C ARG A 158 -4.26 3.17 -5.87
N LYS A 159 -4.52 2.93 -7.16
CA LYS A 159 -5.57 3.64 -7.90
C LYS A 159 -6.95 3.29 -7.37
N LEU A 160 -7.21 2.02 -7.09
CA LEU A 160 -8.49 1.58 -6.51
C LEU A 160 -8.75 2.26 -5.15
N ALA A 161 -7.75 2.33 -4.27
CA ALA A 161 -7.86 3.02 -2.98
C ALA A 161 -8.11 4.53 -3.17
N ALA A 162 -7.44 5.14 -4.15
CA ALA A 162 -7.63 6.53 -4.55
C ALA A 162 -9.05 6.81 -5.06
N GLU A 163 -9.59 5.95 -5.93
CA GLU A 163 -10.96 6.05 -6.44
C GLU A 163 -11.98 5.89 -5.30
N ALA A 164 -11.76 4.94 -4.39
CA ALA A 164 -12.57 4.79 -3.18
C ALA A 164 -12.53 6.04 -2.30
N PHE A 165 -11.35 6.65 -2.12
CA PHE A 165 -11.20 7.91 -1.40
C PHE A 165 -11.98 9.06 -2.05
N MET A 166 -11.84 9.25 -3.37
CA MET A 166 -12.56 10.30 -4.11
C MET A 166 -14.09 10.10 -4.09
N ALA A 167 -14.54 8.85 -4.11
CA ALA A 167 -15.95 8.49 -3.97
C ALA A 167 -16.45 8.55 -2.50
N ASN A 168 -15.55 8.78 -1.55
CA ASN A 168 -15.80 8.68 -0.11
C ASN A 168 -16.40 7.31 0.31
N HIS A 169 -15.96 6.24 -0.35
CA HIS A 169 -16.34 4.86 -0.05
C HIS A 169 -15.29 4.21 0.86
N TYR A 170 -15.39 4.43 2.17
CA TYR A 170 -14.50 3.82 3.16
C TYR A 170 -15.03 2.45 3.62
N GLY A 171 -14.11 1.51 3.84
CA GLY A 171 -14.43 0.19 4.38
C GLY A 171 -14.45 0.16 5.91
N PHE A 172 -13.84 1.16 6.54
CA PHE A 172 -13.75 1.28 8.00
C PHE A 172 -13.73 2.76 8.43
N SER A 173 -14.33 3.04 9.58
CA SER A 173 -14.20 4.33 10.27
C SER A 173 -14.21 4.16 11.79
N ILE A 174 -13.45 5.00 12.49
CA ILE A 174 -13.43 5.09 13.94
C ILE A 174 -13.27 6.56 14.38
N GLU A 175 -14.02 6.98 15.40
CA GLU A 175 -13.83 8.30 16.00
C GLU A 175 -12.42 8.42 16.60
N ALA A 176 -11.74 9.53 16.30
CA ALA A 176 -10.36 9.75 16.71
C ALA A 176 -10.21 9.72 18.24
N GLU A 177 -11.19 10.25 18.97
CA GLU A 177 -11.23 10.26 20.44
C GLU A 177 -11.37 8.86 21.06
N LYS A 178 -11.87 7.88 20.31
CA LYS A 178 -12.00 6.48 20.76
C LYS A 178 -10.72 5.67 20.58
N ILE A 179 -9.75 6.17 19.81
CA ILE A 179 -8.47 5.50 19.60
C ILE A 179 -7.61 5.72 20.85
N LYS A 180 -7.32 4.63 21.55
CA LYS A 180 -6.42 4.67 22.71
C LYS A 180 -4.98 4.89 22.25
N PRO A 181 -4.11 5.55 23.05
CA PRO A 181 -2.69 5.60 22.76
C PRO A 181 -2.11 4.20 22.53
N TRP A 182 -1.24 4.06 21.53
CA TRP A 182 -0.57 2.79 21.26
C TRP A 182 0.37 2.44 22.42
N THR A 183 0.29 1.21 22.91
CA THR A 183 1.15 0.70 24.01
C THR A 183 2.05 -0.46 23.58
N GLY A 184 1.99 -0.88 22.31
CA GLY A 184 2.84 -1.93 21.75
C GLY A 184 4.16 -1.39 21.21
N ALA A 185 4.92 -2.26 20.54
CA ALA A 185 6.15 -1.87 19.85
C ALA A 185 5.85 -1.13 18.54
N TYR A 186 6.81 -0.36 18.04
CA TYR A 186 6.79 0.14 16.66
C TYR A 186 7.69 -0.73 15.78
N GLN A 187 7.40 -0.72 14.48
CA GLN A 187 8.26 -1.32 13.49
C GLN A 187 9.63 -0.62 13.50
N ASN A 188 10.70 -1.40 13.32
CA ASN A 188 12.09 -0.92 13.23
C ASN A 188 12.69 -0.27 14.50
N GLU A 189 12.05 -0.36 15.67
CA GLU A 189 12.62 0.13 16.95
C GLU A 189 13.80 -0.70 17.50
N ASN A 190 14.13 -1.84 16.86
CA ASN A 190 15.31 -2.66 17.19
C ASN A 190 16.31 -2.72 16.02
N SER A 191 16.74 -1.55 15.53
CA SER A 191 17.85 -1.43 14.57
C SER A 191 19.12 -0.96 15.26
#